data_AF-A0A2D7DDU7-F1
#
_entry.id   AF-A0A2D7DDU7-F1
#
_cell.length_a   1.000
_cell.length_b   1.000
_cell.length_c   1.000
_cell.angle_alpha   90.00
_cell.angle_beta   90.00
_cell.angle_gamma   90.00
#
_symmetry.space_group_name_H-M   'P 1'
#
loop_
_entity.id
_entity.type
_entity.pdbx_description
1 polymer ?
#
loop_
_entity_poly.entity_id
_entity_poly.type
_entity_poly.pdbx_seq_one_letter_code
_entity_poly.pdbx_strand_id
1 'polypeptide(L)'
;MQKSERVLQAGWSMCLAVALFGFCHSPKAVAWLLATVSCLAPLLISLFLNGEKWDRSFFTIAVISLIIVAVAVSLGQWAVLDASPAWVAFLPLGSLLMWIIHERKFITKRQ
;
A
#
# COMPACT_ATOMS: atom_id res chain seq x y z
N MET A 1 5.62 15.07 -14.42
CA MET A 1 4.84 14.56 -13.26
C MET A 1 3.72 15.53 -12.95
N GLN A 2 2.47 15.08 -13.08
CA GLN A 2 1.32 15.92 -12.78
C GLN A 2 1.18 16.11 -11.26
N LYS A 3 0.65 17.27 -10.83
CA LYS A 3 0.44 17.62 -9.41
C LYS A 3 -0.28 16.51 -8.63
N SER A 4 -1.22 15.79 -9.26
CA SER A 4 -1.95 14.71 -8.61
C SER A 4 -1.15 13.43 -8.36
N GLU A 5 -0.14 13.10 -9.17
CA GLU A 5 0.70 11.91 -8.93
C GLU A 5 1.56 12.13 -7.70
N ARG A 6 2.07 13.35 -7.53
CA ARG A 6 2.84 13.75 -6.34
C ARG A 6 2.02 13.67 -5.07
N VAL A 7 0.71 13.99 -5.12
CA VAL A 7 -0.18 13.86 -3.96
C VAL A 7 -0.34 12.41 -3.53
N LEU A 8 -0.53 11.48 -4.48
CA LEU A 8 -0.65 10.05 -4.17
C LEU A 8 0.68 9.48 -3.65
N GLN A 9 1.80 9.86 -4.25
CA GLN A 9 3.13 9.48 -3.79
C GLN A 9 3.43 10.01 -2.38
N ALA A 10 3.07 11.26 -2.08
CA ALA A 10 3.18 11.81 -0.74
C ALA A 10 2.28 11.06 0.26
N GLY A 11 1.06 10.70 -0.14
CA GLY A 11 0.15 9.89 0.66
C GLY A 11 0.72 8.51 1.01
N TRP A 12 1.24 7.77 0.01
CA TRP A 12 1.91 6.50 0.27
C TRP A 12 3.16 6.65 1.12
N SER A 13 3.95 7.72 0.91
CA SER A 13 5.15 7.99 1.71
C SER A 13 4.80 8.26 3.17
N MET A 14 3.71 8.98 3.43
CA MET A 14 3.20 9.24 4.78
C MET A 14 2.71 7.95 5.44
N CYS A 15 1.91 7.14 4.73
CA CYS A 15 1.47 5.84 5.23
C CYS A 15 2.64 4.90 5.50
N LEU A 16 3.65 4.91 4.63
CA LEU A 16 4.88 4.14 4.79
C LEU A 16 5.67 4.58 6.03
N ALA A 17 5.80 5.88 6.29
CA ALA A 17 6.46 6.39 7.48
C ALA A 17 5.75 5.93 8.77
N VAL A 18 4.42 5.97 8.79
CA VAL A 18 3.62 5.47 9.93
C VAL A 18 3.79 3.96 10.10
N ALA A 19 3.75 3.20 9.00
CA ALA A 19 3.93 1.74 9.03
C ALA A 19 5.32 1.34 9.54
N LEU A 20 6.37 2.02 9.08
CA LEU A 20 7.75 1.82 9.53
C LEU A 20 7.92 2.18 10.99
N PHE A 21 7.34 3.30 11.44
CA PHE A 21 7.40 3.69 12.85
C PHE A 21 6.77 2.63 13.76
N GLY A 22 5.60 2.11 13.39
CA GLY A 22 4.94 1.03 14.12
C GLY A 22 5.71 -0.29 14.06
N PHE A 23 6.32 -0.61 12.93
CA PHE A 23 7.18 -1.78 12.78
C PHE A 23 8.42 -1.71 13.69
N CYS A 24 9.06 -0.54 13.79
CA CYS A 24 10.21 -0.35 14.68
C CYS A 24 9.84 -0.48 16.17
N HIS A 25 8.64 -0.05 16.58
CA HIS A 25 8.18 -0.17 17.97
C HIS A 25 7.69 -1.58 18.31
N SER A 26 7.07 -2.27 17.35
CA SER A 26 6.47 -3.59 17.54
C SER A 26 6.91 -4.57 16.44
N PRO A 27 8.20 -4.95 16.37
CA PRO A 27 8.74 -5.79 15.29
C PRO A 27 8.18 -7.21 15.30
N LYS A 28 7.62 -7.66 16.43
CA LYS A 28 6.98 -8.98 16.58
C LYS A 28 5.64 -9.08 15.81
N ALA A 29 5.05 -7.94 15.44
CA ALA A 29 3.76 -7.90 14.78
C ALA A 29 3.92 -7.83 13.26
N VAL A 30 3.70 -8.98 12.62
CA VAL A 30 3.69 -9.16 11.16
C VAL A 30 2.72 -8.20 10.45
N ALA A 31 1.67 -7.74 11.12
CA ALA A 31 0.75 -6.72 10.60
C ALA A 31 1.46 -5.44 10.18
N TRP A 32 2.43 -4.96 10.97
CA TRP A 32 3.20 -3.76 10.64
C TRP A 32 4.16 -3.96 9.47
N LEU A 33 4.75 -5.16 9.36
CA LEU A 33 5.57 -5.52 8.22
C LEU A 33 4.73 -5.51 6.94
N LEU A 34 3.59 -6.20 6.95
CA LEU A 34 2.69 -6.25 5.79
C LEU A 34 2.10 -4.89 5.45
N ALA A 35 1.75 -4.07 6.44
CA ALA A 35 1.34 -2.69 6.23
C ALA A 35 2.45 -1.89 5.52
N THR A 36 3.71 -2.07 5.92
CA THR A 36 4.87 -1.44 5.29
C THR A 36 5.00 -1.85 3.82
N VAL A 37 4.98 -3.15 3.52
CA VAL A 37 5.12 -3.66 2.14
C VAL A 37 3.93 -3.20 1.28
N SER A 38 2.72 -3.18 1.84
CA SER A 38 1.50 -2.74 1.15
C SER A 38 1.49 -1.24 0.78
N CYS A 39 2.26 -0.41 1.49
CA CYS A 39 2.46 1.00 1.15
C CYS A 39 3.67 1.19 0.21
N LEU A 40 4.72 0.39 0.41
CA LEU A 40 5.96 0.49 -0.34
C LEU A 40 5.80 0.02 -1.80
N ALA A 41 5.13 -1.11 -2.03
CA ALA A 41 4.95 -1.66 -3.37
C ALA A 41 4.30 -0.68 -4.36
N PRO A 42 3.11 -0.09 -4.08
CA PRO A 42 2.50 0.87 -4.99
C PRO A 42 3.32 2.15 -5.14
N LEU A 43 4.02 2.59 -4.09
CA LEU A 43 4.93 3.75 -4.15
C LEU A 43 6.10 3.50 -5.12
N LEU A 44 6.80 2.37 -4.99
CA LEU A 44 7.91 2.00 -5.87
C LEU A 44 7.45 1.85 -7.31
N ILE A 45 6.30 1.23 -7.51
CA ILE A 45 5.72 1.08 -8.83
C ILE A 45 5.37 2.44 -9.44
N SER A 46 4.84 3.37 -8.64
CA SER A 46 4.55 4.74 -9.08
C SER A 46 5.80 5.55 -9.41
N LEU A 47 6.91 5.33 -8.70
CA LEU A 47 8.16 6.07 -8.89
C LEU A 47 9.00 5.53 -10.05
N PHE A 48 9.15 4.21 -10.16
CA PHE A 48 10.16 3.59 -11.01
C PHE A 48 9.59 2.76 -12.15
N LEU A 49 8.35 2.26 -12.04
CA LEU A 49 7.80 1.25 -12.94
C LEU A 49 6.61 1.77 -13.76
N ASN A 50 6.60 3.07 -14.06
CA ASN A 50 5.56 3.74 -14.85
C ASN A 50 5.77 3.69 -16.38
N GLY A 51 6.77 2.94 -16.86
CA GLY A 51 7.08 2.82 -18.29
C GLY A 51 6.14 1.86 -19.04
N GLU A 52 5.97 2.09 -20.35
CA GLU A 52 5.09 1.29 -21.22
C GLU A 52 5.49 -0.18 -21.35
N LYS A 53 6.75 -0.52 -21.02
CA LYS A 53 7.29 -1.88 -21.10
C LYS A 53 6.76 -2.82 -20.01
N TRP A 54 6.10 -2.27 -18.99
CA TRP A 54 5.66 -3.05 -17.84
C TRP A 54 4.18 -3.42 -17.91
N ASP A 55 3.87 -4.67 -17.55
CA ASP A 55 2.50 -5.16 -17.47
C ASP A 55 1.77 -4.55 -16.27
N ARG A 56 0.91 -3.58 -16.56
CA ARG A 56 0.12 -2.87 -15.54
C ARG A 56 -0.96 -3.74 -14.90
N SER A 57 -1.51 -4.69 -15.63
CA SER A 57 -2.51 -5.63 -15.12
C SER A 57 -1.87 -6.54 -14.09
N PHE A 58 -0.67 -7.05 -14.38
CA PHE A 58 0.11 -7.84 -13.43
C PHE A 58 0.41 -7.08 -12.14
N PHE A 59 0.92 -5.84 -12.24
CA PHE A 59 1.19 -5.02 -11.05
C PHE A 59 -0.08 -4.70 -10.25
N THR A 60 -1.19 -4.44 -10.92
CA THR A 60 -2.46 -4.19 -10.25
C THR A 60 -2.92 -5.41 -9.46
N ILE A 61 -2.85 -6.60 -10.05
CA ILE A 61 -3.18 -7.87 -9.36
C ILE A 61 -2.25 -8.06 -8.16
N ALA A 62 -0.93 -7.92 -8.36
CA ALA A 62 0.05 -8.10 -7.29
C ALA A 62 -0.18 -7.14 -6.11
N VAL A 63 -0.40 -5.85 -6.37
CA VAL A 63 -0.65 -4.85 -5.34
C VAL A 63 -1.96 -5.13 -4.60
N ILE A 64 -3.05 -5.43 -5.31
CA ILE A 64 -4.35 -5.72 -4.69
C ILE A 64 -4.26 -6.98 -3.83
N SER A 65 -3.67 -8.07 -4.34
CA SER A 65 -3.50 -9.31 -3.59
C SER A 65 -2.68 -9.10 -2.32
N LEU A 66 -1.55 -8.39 -2.43
CA LEU A 66 -0.71 -8.06 -1.28
C LEU A 66 -1.48 -7.26 -0.22
N ILE A 67 -2.25 -6.26 -0.65
CA ILE A 67 -3.05 -5.43 0.24
C ILE A 67 -4.15 -6.24 0.95
N ILE A 68 -4.87 -7.09 0.23
CA ILE A 68 -5.92 -7.95 0.81
C ILE A 68 -5.33 -8.84 1.91
N VAL A 69 -4.18 -9.47 1.62
CA VAL A 69 -3.45 -10.27 2.61
C VAL A 69 -3.02 -9.41 3.79
N ALA A 70 -2.49 -8.20 3.57
CA ALA A 70 -2.08 -7.30 4.64
C ALA A 70 -3.26 -6.90 5.55
N VAL A 71 -4.44 -6.63 4.99
CA VAL A 71 -5.66 -6.35 5.76
C VAL A 71 -6.08 -7.57 6.58
N ALA A 72 -6.14 -8.75 5.95
CA ALA A 72 -6.53 -9.98 6.62
C ALA A 72 -5.59 -10.33 7.79
N VAL A 73 -4.27 -10.19 7.59
CA VAL A 73 -3.29 -10.42 8.64
C VAL A 73 -3.38 -9.36 9.73
N SER A 74 -3.59 -8.08 9.39
CA SER A 74 -3.76 -7.02 10.41
C SER A 74 -4.97 -7.29 11.31
N LEU A 75 -6.10 -7.68 10.71
CA LEU A 75 -7.30 -8.04 11.46
C LEU A 75 -7.12 -9.33 12.25
N GLY A 76 -6.45 -10.34 11.70
CA GLY A 76 -6.16 -11.60 12.39
C GLY A 76 -5.20 -11.42 13.56
N GLN A 77 -4.15 -10.61 13.40
CA GLN A 77 -3.22 -10.30 14.49
C GLN A 77 -3.87 -9.50 15.61
N TRP A 78 -4.81 -8.63 15.29
CA TRP A 78 -5.61 -7.93 16.28
C TRP A 78 -6.61 -8.87 16.98
N ALA A 79 -7.47 -9.54 16.22
CA ALA A 79 -8.62 -10.26 16.77
C ALA A 79 -8.24 -11.60 17.44
N VAL A 80 -7.19 -12.27 16.96
CA VAL A 80 -6.82 -13.63 17.42
C VAL A 80 -5.59 -13.61 18.32
N LEU A 81 -4.60 -12.78 17.98
CA LEU A 81 -3.27 -12.84 18.62
C LEU A 81 -3.02 -11.67 19.58
N ASP A 82 -3.89 -10.66 19.62
CA ASP A 82 -3.71 -9.39 20.34
C ASP A 82 -2.31 -8.78 20.14
N ALA A 83 -1.73 -9.00 18.97
CA ALA A 83 -0.35 -8.68 18.65
C ALA A 83 -0.20 -7.31 17.99
N SER A 84 -1.29 -6.77 17.43
CA SER A 84 -1.31 -5.46 16.78
C SER A 84 -2.64 -4.74 17.01
N PRO A 85 -2.66 -3.40 17.03
CA PRO A 85 -3.89 -2.64 17.09
C PRO A 85 -4.79 -2.84 15.86
N ALA A 86 -6.11 -2.82 16.04
CA ALA A 86 -7.08 -2.95 14.95
C ALA A 86 -6.88 -1.92 13.82
N TRP A 87 -6.47 -0.70 14.21
CA TRP A 87 -6.35 0.42 13.28
C TRP A 87 -5.22 0.24 12.25
N VAL A 88 -4.28 -0.68 12.47
CA VAL A 88 -3.20 -0.98 11.51
C VAL A 88 -3.77 -1.38 10.15
N ALA A 89 -4.95 -2.03 10.12
CA ALA A 89 -5.64 -2.39 8.88
C ALA A 89 -6.03 -1.18 8.01
N PHE A 90 -6.11 0.03 8.57
CA PHE A 90 -6.39 1.25 7.80
C PHE A 90 -5.23 1.66 6.89
N LEU A 91 -3.99 1.29 7.22
CA LEU A 91 -2.82 1.58 6.38
C LEU A 91 -2.88 0.86 5.01
N PRO A 92 -3.01 -0.48 4.94
CA PRO A 92 -3.18 -1.16 3.66
C PRO A 92 -4.48 -0.76 2.94
N LEU A 93 -5.58 -0.52 3.66
CA LEU A 93 -6.83 -0.02 3.04
C LEU A 93 -6.67 1.37 2.41
N GLY A 94 -6.01 2.30 3.09
CA GLY A 94 -5.70 3.62 2.56
C GLY A 94 -4.80 3.52 1.32
N SER A 95 -3.80 2.64 1.37
CA SER A 95 -2.93 2.32 0.22
C SER A 95 -3.74 1.81 -0.98
N LEU A 96 -4.75 0.96 -0.75
CA LEU A 96 -5.64 0.44 -1.79
C LEU A 96 -6.42 1.54 -2.49
N LEU A 97 -7.04 2.43 -1.71
CA LEU A 97 -7.83 3.53 -2.24
C LEU A 97 -6.96 4.45 -3.11
N MET A 98 -5.76 4.77 -2.63
CA MET A 98 -4.78 5.55 -3.40
C MET A 98 -4.37 4.84 -4.70
N TRP A 99 -4.19 3.51 -4.67
CA TRP A 99 -3.88 2.71 -5.85
C TRP A 99 -4.99 2.70 -6.88
N ILE A 100 -6.24 2.50 -6.47
CA ILE A 100 -7.40 2.53 -7.38
C ILE A 100 -7.51 3.91 -8.05
N ILE A 101 -7.28 4.99 -7.30
CA ILE A 101 -7.28 6.35 -7.85
C ILE A 101 -6.12 6.55 -8.83
N HIS A 102 -4.94 6.00 -8.52
CA HIS A 102 -3.77 6.05 -9.39
C HIS A 102 -4.05 5.36 -10.73
N GLU A 103 -4.58 4.14 -10.69
CA GLU A 103 -4.79 3.32 -11.88
C GLU A 103 -5.89 3.89 -12.77
N ARG A 104 -7.00 4.39 -12.18
CA ARG A 104 -8.05 5.08 -12.95
C ARG A 104 -7.50 6.26 -13.75
N LYS A 105 -6.61 7.06 -13.15
CA LYS A 105 -6.00 8.21 -13.85
C LYS A 105 -5.04 7.77 -14.95
N PHE A 106 -4.35 6.66 -14.75
CA PHE A 106 -3.46 6.11 -15.77
C PHE A 106 -4.24 5.65 -17.00
N ILE A 107 -5.38 4.96 -16.80
CA ILE A 107 -6.28 4.54 -17.89
C ILE A 107 -6.81 5.75 -18.66
N THR A 108 -7.31 6.79 -17.97
CA THR A 108 -7.84 8.00 -18.62
C THR A 108 -6.81 8.74 -19.47
N LYS A 109 -5.51 8.67 -19.15
CA LYS A 109 -4.46 9.31 -19.94
C LYS A 109 -4.09 8.58 -21.23
N ARG A 110 -4.39 7.27 -21.33
CA ARG A 110 -4.09 6.45 -22.51
C ARG A 110 -5.20 6.46 -23.56
N GLN A 111 -6.38 6.98 -23.22
CA GLN A 111 -7.48 7.23 -24.16
C GLN A 111 -7.33 8.61 -24.79
#